data_AF-A0A3D1T6D7-F1
#
_entry.id   AF-A0A3D1T6D7-F1
#
_cell.length_a   1.000
_cell.length_b   1.000
_cell.length_c   1.000
_cell.angle_alpha   90.00
_cell.angle_beta   90.00
_cell.angle_gamma   90.00
#
_symmetry.space_group_name_H-M   'P 1'
#
loop_
_entity.id
_entity.type
_entity.pdbx_description
1 polymer ?
#
loop_
_entity_poly.entity_id
_entity_poly.type
_entity_poly.pdbx_seq_one_letter_code
_entity_poly.pdbx_strand_id
1 'polypeptide(L)'
;PTAANNVKTELVLNAISEKEGITVEIDELRSEVGRLAVAVRQDASKLFKRLEKEGRLAGLADSMIREKTVDFLAKLATATNSEKEG
;
A
#
# COMPACT_ATOMS: atom_id res chain seq x y z
N PRO A 1 10.96 -11.55 20.36
CA PRO A 1 11.68 -10.32 19.95
C PRO A 1 11.17 -9.70 18.62
N THR A 2 10.51 -10.46 17.74
CA THR A 2 10.04 -10.01 16.41
C THR A 2 8.84 -9.07 16.43
N ALA A 3 7.94 -9.18 17.41
CA ALA A 3 6.72 -8.35 17.47
C ALA A 3 7.00 -6.85 17.67
N ALA A 4 8.00 -6.48 18.48
CA ALA A 4 8.29 -5.08 18.78
C ALA A 4 8.88 -4.31 17.58
N ASN A 5 9.64 -4.99 16.72
CA ASN A 5 10.20 -4.37 15.51
C ASN A 5 9.12 -4.12 14.46
N ASN A 6 8.16 -5.04 14.31
CA ASN A 6 7.07 -4.89 13.36
C ASN A 6 6.17 -3.69 13.71
N VAL A 7 5.84 -3.50 14.99
CA VAL A 7 5.05 -2.36 15.45
C VAL A 7 5.78 -1.04 15.20
N LYS A 8 7.10 -0.96 15.44
CA LYS A 8 7.88 0.26 15.15
C LYS A 8 7.92 0.57 13.66
N THR A 9 8.09 -0.43 12.80
CA THR A 9 8.09 -0.26 11.35
C THR A 9 6.74 0.23 10.86
N GLU A 10 5.64 -0.33 11.36
CA GLU A 10 4.28 0.12 11.02
C GLU A 10 4.03 1.58 11.43
N LEU A 11 4.43 1.98 12.63
CA LEU A 11 4.27 3.36 13.10
C LEU A 11 5.08 4.37 12.26
N VAL A 12 6.30 4.00 11.88
CA VAL A 12 7.15 4.87 11.03
C VAL A 12 6.58 4.99 9.62
N LEU A 13 6.11 3.89 9.02
CA LEU A 13 5.49 3.92 7.70
C LEU A 13 4.23 4.79 7.69
N ASN A 14 3.38 4.68 8.72
CA ASN A 14 2.18 5.51 8.84
C ASN A 14 2.53 7.01 8.96
N ALA A 15 3.54 7.34 9.76
CA ALA A 15 3.97 8.74 9.91
C ALA A 15 4.52 9.33 8.60
N ILE A 16 5.20 8.52 7.78
CA ILE A 16 5.71 8.95 6.47
C ILE A 16 4.55 9.11 5.47
N SER A 17 3.61 8.16 5.43
CA SER A 17 2.46 8.25 4.53
C SER A 17 1.60 9.48 4.82
N GLU A 18 1.40 9.83 6.09
CA GLU A 18 0.67 11.03 6.49
C GLU A 18 1.43 12.31 6.10
N LYS A 19 2.74 12.36 6.36
CA LYS A 19 3.56 13.53 6.09
C LYS A 19 3.70 13.83 4.59
N GLU A 20 3.84 12.80 3.77
CA GLU A 20 4.05 12.92 2.32
C GLU A 20 2.72 12.86 1.53
N GLY A 21 1.58 12.72 2.21
CA GLY A 21 0.26 12.66 1.57
C GLY A 21 0.05 11.42 0.72
N ILE A 22 0.68 10.29 1.08
CA ILE A 22 0.55 9.02 0.36
C ILE A 22 -0.79 8.40 0.73
N THR A 23 -1.78 8.61 -0.15
CA THR A 23 -3.11 8.01 -0.05
C THR A 23 -3.33 6.96 -1.14
N VAL A 24 -4.38 6.17 -0.94
CA VAL A 24 -4.92 5.27 -1.96
C VAL A 24 -6.33 5.74 -2.27
N GLU A 25 -6.53 6.15 -3.51
CA GLU A 25 -7.84 6.60 -3.98
C GLU A 25 -8.76 5.40 -4.26
N ILE A 26 -10.07 5.67 -4.27
CA ILE A 26 -11.09 4.63 -4.50
C ILE A 26 -10.91 3.91 -5.85
N ASP A 27 -10.40 4.61 -6.86
CA ASP A 27 -10.16 4.06 -8.20
C ASP A 27 -8.93 3.15 -8.22
N GLU A 28 -7.89 3.48 -7.45
CA GLU A 28 -6.72 2.60 -7.27
C GLU A 28 -7.12 1.33 -6.51
N LEU A 29 -7.94 1.48 -5.48
CA LEU A 29 -8.47 0.36 -4.72
C LEU A 29 -9.33 -0.55 -5.61
N ARG A 30 -10.15 0.04 -6.50
CA ARG A 30 -10.93 -0.71 -7.49
C ARG A 30 -10.05 -1.43 -8.49
N SER A 31 -8.97 -0.81 -8.94
CA SER A 31 -7.98 -1.42 -9.84
C SER A 31 -7.32 -2.63 -9.20
N GLU A 32 -6.86 -2.50 -7.94
CA GLU A 32 -6.21 -3.61 -7.22
C GLU A 32 -7.20 -4.75 -6.93
N VAL A 33 -8.44 -4.41 -6.55
CA VAL A 33 -9.50 -5.42 -6.43
C VAL A 33 -9.78 -6.10 -7.78
N GLY A 34 -9.73 -5.37 -8.90
CA GLY A 34 -9.83 -5.94 -10.24
C GLY A 34 -8.73 -6.95 -10.53
N ARG A 35 -7.49 -6.62 -10.18
CA ARG A 35 -6.33 -7.52 -10.32
C ARG A 35 -6.50 -8.79 -9.47
N LEU A 36 -6.93 -8.65 -8.22
CA LEU A 36 -7.24 -9.77 -7.33
C LEU A 36 -8.38 -10.63 -7.88
N ALA A 37 -9.42 -10.00 -8.45
CA ALA A 37 -10.58 -10.67 -9.02
C ALA A 37 -10.21 -11.58 -10.20
N VAL A 38 -9.28 -11.14 -11.05
CA VAL A 38 -8.72 -11.96 -12.14
C VAL A 38 -8.03 -13.20 -11.58
N ALA A 39 -7.22 -13.05 -10.53
CA ALA A 39 -6.50 -14.16 -9.92
C ALA A 39 -7.43 -15.22 -9.34
N VAL A 40 -8.57 -14.81 -8.76
CA VAL A 40 -9.58 -15.71 -8.19
C VAL A 40 -10.73 -16.06 -9.16
N ARG A 41 -10.64 -15.65 -10.44
CA ARG A 41 -11.66 -15.83 -11.48
C ARG A 41 -13.06 -15.39 -11.05
N GLN A 42 -13.15 -14.27 -10.35
CA GLN A 42 -14.40 -13.70 -9.89
C GLN A 42 -14.65 -12.35 -10.56
N ASP A 43 -15.92 -11.94 -10.64
CA ASP A 43 -16.27 -10.58 -11.04
C ASP A 43 -15.71 -9.55 -10.04
N ALA A 44 -15.01 -8.54 -10.56
CA ALA A 44 -14.37 -7.51 -9.77
C ALA A 44 -15.34 -6.67 -8.95
N SER A 45 -16.52 -6.35 -9.51
CA SER A 45 -17.55 -5.58 -8.81
C SER A 45 -18.15 -6.38 -7.65
N LYS A 46 -18.39 -7.69 -7.84
CA LYS A 46 -18.83 -8.60 -6.78
C LYS A 46 -17.77 -8.77 -5.70
N LEU A 47 -16.48 -8.88 -6.06
CA LEU A 47 -15.40 -8.94 -5.09
C LEU A 47 -15.28 -7.64 -4.30
N PHE A 48 -15.35 -6.49 -4.97
CA PHE A 48 -15.30 -5.18 -4.33
C PHE A 48 -16.41 -5.00 -3.29
N LYS A 49 -17.67 -5.22 -3.69
CA LYS A 49 -18.81 -5.11 -2.76
C LYS A 49 -18.72 -6.06 -1.58
N ARG A 50 -18.15 -7.25 -1.79
CA ARG A 50 -17.95 -8.22 -0.71
C ARG A 50 -16.86 -7.75 0.26
N LEU A 51 -15.72 -7.29 -0.26
CA LEU A 51 -14.66 -6.73 0.58
C LEU A 51 -15.13 -5.48 1.33
N GLU A 52 -15.97 -4.66 0.70
CA GLU A 52 -16.61 -3.49 1.33
C GLU A 52 -17.50 -3.91 2.49
N LYS A 53 -18.42 -4.85 2.24
CA LYS A 53 -19.33 -5.38 3.26
C LYS A 53 -18.60 -6.09 4.41
N GLU A 54 -17.49 -6.76 4.10
CA GLU A 54 -16.64 -7.42 5.10
C GLU A 54 -15.70 -6.43 5.84
N GLY A 55 -15.70 -5.14 5.49
CA GLY A 55 -14.79 -4.14 6.07
C GLY A 55 -13.32 -4.34 5.71
N ARG A 56 -13.03 -5.16 4.69
CA ARG A 56 -11.67 -5.55 4.28
C ARG A 56 -11.02 -4.58 3.30
N LEU A 57 -11.80 -3.66 2.74
CA LEU A 57 -11.27 -2.59 1.88
C LEU A 57 -10.28 -1.69 2.63
N ALA A 58 -10.51 -1.40 3.90
CA ALA A 58 -9.59 -0.61 4.72
C ALA A 58 -8.23 -1.29 4.85
N GLY A 59 -8.21 -2.58 5.23
CA GLY A 59 -6.96 -3.34 5.33
C GLY A 59 -6.21 -3.51 4.00
N LEU A 60 -6.94 -3.56 2.87
CA LEU A 60 -6.35 -3.56 1.54
C LEU A 60 -5.71 -2.20 1.22
N ALA A 61 -6.42 -1.11 1.49
CA ALA A 61 -5.90 0.26 1.32
C ALA A 61 -4.64 0.49 2.16
N ASP A 62 -4.64 0.07 3.44
CA ASP A 62 -3.46 0.17 4.30
C ASP A 62 -2.26 -0.60 3.74
N SER A 63 -2.51 -1.77 3.14
CA SER A 63 -1.45 -2.55 2.49
C SER A 63 -0.86 -1.83 1.29
N MET A 64 -1.71 -1.24 0.46
CA MET A 64 -1.30 -0.46 -0.70
C MET A 64 -0.54 0.81 -0.30
N ILE A 65 -0.96 1.51 0.78
CA ILE A 65 -0.24 2.67 1.31
C ILE A 65 1.17 2.27 1.78
N ARG A 66 1.29 1.15 2.50
CA ARG A 66 2.60 0.63 2.93
C ARG A 66 3.52 0.33 1.74
N GLU A 67 3.00 -0.36 0.72
CA GLU A 67 3.76 -0.68 -0.49
C GLU A 67 4.23 0.59 -1.21
N LYS A 68 3.33 1.56 -1.42
CA LYS A 68 3.68 2.88 -1.98
C LYS A 68 4.73 3.62 -1.17
N THR A 69 4.64 3.55 0.16
CA THR A 69 5.60 4.20 1.06
C THR A 69 6.98 3.54 0.95
N VAL A 70 7.05 2.22 0.86
CA VAL A 70 8.30 1.49 0.62
C VAL A 70 8.88 1.85 -0.75
N ASP A 71 8.06 1.88 -1.80
CA ASP A 71 8.48 2.28 -3.16
C ASP A 71 9.01 3.72 -3.19
N PHE A 72 8.36 4.63 -2.48
CA PHE A 72 8.81 6.00 -2.32
C PHE A 72 10.18 6.07 -1.65
N LEU A 73 10.36 5.37 -0.52
CA LEU A 73 11.64 5.29 0.18
C LEU A 73 12.74 4.66 -0.69
N ALA A 74 12.41 3.63 -1.46
CA ALA A 74 13.34 2.99 -2.39
C ALA A 74 13.80 3.98 -3.49
N LYS A 75 12.86 4.73 -4.09
CA LYS A 75 13.17 5.75 -5.10
C LYS A 75 14.06 6.85 -4.55
N LEU A 76 13.81 7.33 -3.32
CA LEU A 76 14.67 8.31 -2.64
C LEU A 76 16.08 7.78 -2.39
N ALA A 77 16.19 6.54 -1.92
CA ALA A 77 17.48 5.89 -1.68
C ALA A 77 18.30 5.73 -2.97
N THR A 78 17.65 5.35 -4.07
CA THR A 78 18.31 5.28 -5.39
C THR A 78 18.72 6.66 -5.91
N ALA A 79 17.87 7.68 -5.74
CA ALA A 79 18.16 9.04 -6.19
C ALA A 79 19.38 9.64 -5.45
N THR A 80 19.51 9.38 -4.16
CA THR A 80 20.68 9.79 -3.35
C THR A 80 21.98 9.11 -3.80
N ASN A 81 21.91 7.89 -4.35
CA ASN A 81 23.09 7.16 -4.79
C ASN A 81 23.58 7.58 -6.18
N SER A 82 22.75 8.27 -6.96
CA SER A 82 23.10 8.79 -8.28
C SER A 82 23.83 10.14 -8.25
N GLU A 83 23.97 10.79 -7.10
CA GLU A 83 24.69 12.07 -6.94
C GLU A 83 26.14 11.92 -6.44
N LYS A 84 26.65 10.69 -6.24
CA LYS A 84 28.04 10.45 -5.81
C LYS A 84 28.99 9.90 -6.87
N GLU A 85 28.54 9.77 -8.11
CA GLU A 85 29.41 9.45 -9.25
C GLU A 85 29.17 10.47 -10.37
N GLY A 86 29.75 11.66 -10.21
CA GLY A 86 29.80 12.73 -11.20
C GLY A 86 31.03 13.59 -10.98
#